data_AF-A0A429WH01-F1
#
_entry.id   AF-A0A429WH01-F1
#
_cell.length_a   1.000
_cell.length_b   1.000
_cell.length_c   1.000
_cell.angle_alpha   90.00
_cell.angle_beta   90.00
_cell.angle_gamma   90.00
#
_symmetry.space_group_name_H-M   'P 1'
#
loop_
_entity.id
_entity.type
_entity.pdbx_description
1 polymer ?
#
loop_
_entity_poly.entity_id
_entity_poly.type
_entity_poly.pdbx_seq_one_letter_code
_entity_poly.pdbx_strand_id
1 'polypeptide(L)' 'MAKLINCECGEAVRGSTDEELLAAVQAHVNRDHPELIGKLSSQDILSMAEEDDDDAKDAKRTSSSSG' A
#
# COMPACT_ATOMS: atom_id res chain seq x y z
N MET A 1 6.03 1.17 -12.32
CA MET A 1 6.44 1.86 -11.08
C MET A 1 6.93 0.80 -10.11
N ALA A 2 7.98 1.08 -9.33
CA ALA A 2 8.43 0.18 -8.27
C ALA A 2 7.93 0.74 -6.95
N LYS A 3 7.23 -0.08 -6.15
CA LYS A 3 6.66 0.35 -4.87
C LYS A 3 7.63 -0.02 -3.74
N LEU A 4 7.79 0.87 -2.77
CA LEU A 4 8.62 0.67 -1.59
C LEU A 4 7.83 1.08 -0.34
N ILE A 5 7.90 0.24 0.69
CA ILE A 5 7.39 0.53 2.02
C ILE A 5 8.53 0.37 3.01
N ASN A 6 8.73 1.39 3.83
CA ASN A 6 9.62 1.34 4.97
C ASN A 6 8.81 1.04 6.22
N CYS A 7 9.08 -0.10 6.84
CA CYS A 7 8.44 -0.45 8.10
C CYS A 7 9.15 0.25 9.26
N GLU A 8 8.40 0.58 10.31
CA GLU A 8 8.92 1.20 11.55
C GLU A 8 9.97 0.32 12.26
N CYS A 9 10.02 -0.98 11.97
CA CYS A 9 11.03 -1.89 12.48
C CYS A 9 12.41 -1.74 11.79
N GLY A 10 12.46 -1.02 10.65
CA GLY A 10 13.65 -0.85 9.82
C GLY A 10 13.73 -1.81 8.62
N GLU A 11 12.78 -2.73 8.46
CA GLU A 11 12.70 -3.60 7.28
C GLU A 11 12.08 -2.84 6.09
N ALA A 12 12.68 -3.00 4.90
CA ALA A 12 12.23 -2.35 3.68
C ALA A 12 11.64 -3.39 2.72
N VAL A 13 10.36 -3.23 2.38
CA VAL A 13 9.62 -4.13 1.50
C VAL A 13 9.37 -3.47 0.16
N ARG A 14 9.68 -4.18 -0.93
CA ARG A 14 9.56 -3.66 -2.30
C ARG A 14 8.79 -4.62 -3.18
N GLY A 15 8.01 -4.08 -4.12
CA GLY A 15 7.20 -4.85 -5.06
C GLY A 15 7.06 -4.16 -6.41
N SER A 16 6.91 -4.94 -7.47
CA SER A 16 6.70 -4.40 -8.83
C SER A 16 5.25 -3.99 -9.06
N THR A 17 4.32 -4.61 -8.33
CA THR A 17 2.89 -4.35 -8.37
C THR A 17 2.31 -4.31 -6.96
N ASP A 18 1.09 -3.80 -6.85
CA ASP A 18 0.33 -3.75 -5.60
C ASP A 18 0.21 -5.14 -4.97
N GLU A 19 -0.13 -6.16 -5.78
CA GLU A 19 -0.25 -7.54 -5.32
C GLU A 19 1.08 -8.13 -4.82
N GLU A 20 2.19 -7.90 -5.53
CA GLU A 20 3.52 -8.34 -5.10
C GLU A 20 3.92 -7.69 -3.78
N LEU A 21 3.72 -6.37 -3.67
CA LEU A 21 4.07 -5.61 -2.46
C LEU A 21 3.25 -6.10 -1.27
N LEU A 22 1.94 -6.28 -1.47
CA LEU A 22 1.03 -6.77 -0.44
C LEU A 22 1.43 -8.15 0.07
N ALA A 23 1.76 -9.07 -0.84
CA ALA A 23 2.21 -10.41 -0.46
C ALA A 23 3.53 -10.35 0.33
N ALA A 24 4.47 -9.52 -0.12
CA ALA A 24 5.77 -9.35 0.55
C ALA A 24 5.61 -8.74 1.95
N VAL A 25 4.78 -7.70 2.11
CA VAL A 25 4.50 -7.08 3.42
C VAL A 25 3.79 -8.06 4.33
N GLN A 26 2.78 -8.77 3.84
CA GLN A 26 2.08 -9.77 4.64
C GLN A 26 3.01 -10.89 5.11
N ALA A 27 3.93 -11.37 4.26
CA ALA A 27 4.90 -12.38 4.64
C ALA A 27 5.85 -11.87 5.75
N HIS A 28 6.35 -10.63 5.62
CA HIS A 28 7.16 -9.96 6.64
C HIS A 28 6.38 -9.83 7.96
N VAL A 29 5.20 -9.20 7.92
CA VAL A 29 4.34 -9.00 9.09
C VAL A 29 4.00 -10.34 9.74
N ASN A 30 3.74 -11.40 8.96
CA ASN A 30 3.41 -12.70 9.53
C ASN A 30 4.55 -13.27 10.39
N ARG A 31 5.80 -13.10 9.95
CA ARG A 31 6.99 -13.63 10.64
C ARG A 31 7.45 -12.73 11.79
N ASP A 32 7.49 -11.43 11.58
CA ASP A 32 8.10 -10.46 12.49
C ASP A 32 7.07 -9.76 13.38
N HIS A 33 5.82 -9.60 12.92
CA HIS A 33 4.73 -8.90 13.62
C HIS A 33 3.37 -9.64 13.56
N PRO A 34 3.28 -10.88 14.09
CA PRO A 34 2.07 -11.70 13.97
C PRO A 34 0.81 -11.07 14.60
N GLU A 35 0.98 -10.11 15.52
CA GLU A 35 -0.11 -9.34 16.15
C GLU A 35 -0.83 -8.36 15.21
N LEU A 36 -0.18 -7.99 14.10
CA LEU A 36 -0.74 -7.10 13.08
C LEU A 36 -1.45 -7.88 11.96
N ILE A 37 -1.35 -9.22 11.94
CA ILE A 37 -2.06 -10.06 10.97
C ILE A 37 -3.57 -9.80 11.09
N GLY A 38 -4.20 -9.42 9.98
CA GLY A 38 -5.62 -9.10 9.92
C GLY A 38 -5.99 -7.72 10.49
N LYS A 39 -5.04 -6.93 11.00
CA LYS A 39 -5.24 -5.54 11.38
C LYS A 39 -4.95 -4.56 10.24
N LEU A 40 -3.95 -4.88 9.42
CA LEU A 40 -3.63 -4.11 8.22
C LEU A 40 -4.44 -4.64 7.04
N SER A 41 -5.23 -3.77 6.42
CA SER A 41 -5.91 -4.07 5.16
C SER A 41 -5.02 -3.76 3.98
N SER A 42 -5.30 -4.37 2.82
CA SER A 42 -4.54 -4.13 1.61
C SER A 42 -4.49 -2.65 1.22
N GLN A 43 -5.60 -1.93 1.41
CA GLN A 43 -5.65 -0.49 1.16
C GLN A 43 -4.73 0.33 2.08
N ASP A 44 -4.66 0.00 3.38
CA ASP A 44 -3.73 0.67 4.30
C ASP A 44 -2.28 0.46 3.89
N ILE A 45 -1.93 -0.78 3.51
CA ILE A 45 -0.58 -1.12 3.07
C ILE A 45 -0.22 -0.33 1.80
N LEU A 46 -1.11 -0.29 0.81
CA LEU A 46 -0.89 0.47 -0.41
C LEU A 46 -0.85 1.98 -0.17
N SER A 47 -1.59 2.48 0.82
CA SER A 47 -1.54 3.90 1.19
C SER A 47 -0.23 4.30 1.88
N MET A 48 0.49 3.35 2.48
CA MET A 48 1.84 3.55 3.02
C MET A 48 2.92 3.39 1.95
N ALA A 49 2.61 2.75 0.82
CA ALA A 49 3.53 2.66 -0.29
C ALA A 49 3.67 4.04 -0.93
N GLU A 50 4.91 4.48 -1.11
CA GLU A 50 5.19 5.66 -1.93
C GLU A 50 4.86 5.31 -3.39
N GLU A 51 3.81 5.92 -3.92
CA GLU A 51 3.53 5.99 -5.36
C GLU A 51 4.33 7.16 -5.94
N ASP A 52 5.19 6.88 -6.92
CA ASP A 52 5.73 7.92 -7.79
C ASP A 52 4.61 8.33 -8.76
N ASP A 53 3.72 9.20 -8.26
CA ASP A 53 2.43 9.55 -8.86
C ASP A 53 2.58 10.83 -9.70
N ASP A 54 2.94 10.69 -10.98
CA ASP A 54 2.86 11.78 -11.97
C ASP A 54 1.62 11.67 -12.90
N ASP A 55 0.79 10.62 -12.81
CA ASP A 55 -0.25 10.36 -13.84
C ASP A 55 -1.70 10.17 -13.34
N ALA A 56 -2.02 10.09 -12.04
CA ALA A 56 -3.41 9.92 -11.58
C ALA A 56 -4.13 11.25 -11.26
N LYS A 57 -3.99 12.26 -12.14
CA LYS A 57 -4.66 13.56 -12.00
C LYS A 57 -5.94 13.75 -12.83
N ASP A 58 -6.74 12.72 -13.13
CA ASP A 58 -8.11 12.97 -13.66
C ASP A 58 -9.10 11.80 -13.45
N ALA A 59 -9.53 11.56 -12.21
CA ALA A 59 -10.71 10.72 -11.94
C ALA A 59 -11.70 11.36 -10.92
N LYS A 60 -11.53 12.64 -10.59
CA LYS A 60 -12.46 13.40 -9.73
C LYS A 60 -13.18 14.47 -10.54
N ARG A 61 -13.90 14.07 -11.60
CA ARG A 61 -14.74 15.02 -12.34
C ARG A 61 -16.03 14.45 -12.92
N THR A 62 -16.77 13.58 -12.24
CA THR A 62 -18.21 13.43 -12.54
C THR A 62 -19.07 13.10 -11.31
N SER A 63 -20.06 13.98 -11.06
CA SER A 63 -21.33 13.78 -10.34
C SER A 63 -21.27 13.50 -8.82
N SER A 64 -21.96 14.20 -7.91
CA SER A 64 -23.29 14.81 -7.99
C SER A 64 -23.45 15.84 -6.86
N SER A 65 -23.82 17.08 -7.18
CA SER A 65 -24.47 18.01 -6.26
C SER A 65 -25.89 18.22 -6.78
N SER A 66 -26.85 17.56 -6.13
CA SER A 66 -28.28 17.76 -6.33
C SER A 66 -28.75 18.79 -5.30
N GLY A 67 -29.38 19.87 -5.76
CA GLY A 67 -29.99 20.91 -4.92
C GLY A 67 -30.19 22.20 -5.68
#